data_AF-A0A1L9RF96-F1
#
_entry.id   AF-A0A1L9RF96-F1
#
_cell.length_a   1.000
_cell.length_b   1.000
_cell.length_c   1.000
_cell.angle_alpha   90.00
_cell.angle_beta   90.00
_cell.angle_gamma   90.00
#
_symmetry.space_group_name_H-M   'P 1'
#
loop_
_entity.id
_entity.type
_entity.pdbx_description
1 polymer ?
#
loop_
_entity_poly.entity_id
_entity_poly.type
_entity_poly.pdbx_seq_one_letter_code
_entity_poly.pdbx_strand_id
1 'polypeptide(L)'
;MKLNLGTLEELQERARRCSFCAPIAKMVALDSEIGPTTEVIFQTDLAGDYGDSDCSCGFRGFVGTEDPYTCHNFLGFRDVSEVDDLELDKWPGQEINWVTVSTWLKKCDDEHGKISKHQSTAPQGLLVIDTDNWCIMDAPTNCQYAAQSYVWGSPPGDDLQLTIDNMAELKLVGSLIQKYSPPETVRDAILACNIYGGSWVILVALAGNDAPHGLPGVSKAKRSQPVTKQTQGIDLVQQHMIYPDLVSVSKWATRGWTFQEARFSSRLLSFSEEAACYECHHCESDPEIEDAVLRPSLEGFDGGMFQSWSYDELVSSFTSRDLTFDGDILCAFTGILNSQYGNRHRFGLPLKDLSRALLWTAEDREYPIRQSTNDEVFPSWSWCFIKGSMRHDIRGFDEDHGFTKPLATFAFSVADKSSLDLLQNQSNHSLWSKGKNGLWGESHGRPWIDNEKRIAPLVIAMAWRKGCLHGALPDELRPGSSWQAYEDIIFSKWPSLGRLSDDADGIAPGTITAHHLDNRFPPATVRLAAIPSCHTRSLFA
;
A
#
# COMPACT_ATOMS: atom_id res chain seq x y z
N MET A 1 35.83 1.79 -0.08
CA MET A 1 36.59 2.94 -0.65
C MET A 1 35.61 3.91 -1.29
N LYS A 2 35.75 5.23 -1.06
CA LYS A 2 34.87 6.28 -1.64
C LYS A 2 35.67 7.14 -2.63
N LEU A 3 35.20 7.21 -3.88
CA LEU A 3 35.80 7.96 -5.00
C LEU A 3 34.81 9.01 -5.48
N ASN A 4 35.14 10.30 -5.30
CA ASN A 4 34.37 11.37 -5.94
C ASN A 4 34.75 11.43 -7.43
N LEU A 5 33.78 11.18 -8.30
CA LEU A 5 33.91 11.19 -9.75
C LEU A 5 33.53 12.54 -10.36
N GLY A 6 33.48 13.63 -9.60
CA GLY A 6 33.13 14.97 -10.06
C GLY A 6 31.65 15.13 -10.42
N THR A 7 31.30 16.22 -11.09
CA THR A 7 29.90 16.43 -11.53
C THR A 7 29.52 15.46 -12.67
N LEU A 8 28.23 15.23 -12.90
CA LEU A 8 27.75 14.43 -14.02
C LEU A 8 28.30 14.95 -15.37
N GLU A 9 28.35 16.27 -15.56
CA GLU A 9 28.92 16.89 -16.75
C GLU A 9 30.41 16.54 -16.91
N GLU A 10 31.22 16.71 -15.85
CA GLU A 10 32.65 16.36 -15.86
C GLU A 10 32.86 14.85 -16.06
N LEU A 11 31.95 14.02 -15.54
CA LEU A 11 31.97 12.58 -15.72
C LEU A 11 31.63 12.19 -17.16
N GLN A 12 30.63 12.83 -17.79
CA GLN A 12 30.27 12.64 -19.19
C GLN A 12 31.37 13.08 -20.14
N GLU A 13 32.11 14.15 -19.82
CA GLU A 13 33.29 14.54 -20.59
C GLU A 13 34.40 13.50 -20.48
N ARG A 14 34.72 13.03 -19.26
CA ARG A 14 35.71 11.97 -19.03
C ARG A 14 35.32 10.64 -19.64
N ALA A 15 34.02 10.32 -19.67
CA ALA A 15 33.47 9.12 -20.29
C ALA A 15 33.84 8.97 -21.76
N ARG A 16 34.13 10.07 -22.47
CA ARG A 16 34.62 10.01 -23.87
C ARG A 16 35.99 9.36 -24.02
N ARG A 17 36.77 9.26 -22.93
CA ARG A 17 38.17 8.80 -22.96
C ARG A 17 38.54 7.78 -21.87
N CYS A 18 37.68 7.58 -20.87
CA CYS A 18 37.92 6.66 -19.76
C CYS A 18 36.93 5.50 -19.79
N SER A 19 37.45 4.26 -19.90
CA SER A 19 36.65 3.03 -19.96
C SER A 19 35.86 2.75 -18.68
N PHE A 20 36.32 3.25 -17.54
CA PHE A 20 35.62 3.15 -16.25
C PHE A 20 34.52 4.22 -16.11
N CYS A 21 34.78 5.46 -16.52
CA CYS A 21 33.79 6.55 -16.44
C CYS A 21 32.66 6.40 -17.46
N ALA A 22 32.92 5.80 -18.62
CA ALA A 22 31.94 5.62 -19.69
C ALA A 22 30.65 4.88 -19.29
N PRO A 23 30.70 3.70 -18.64
CA PRO A 23 29.50 3.04 -18.12
C PRO A 23 28.74 3.91 -17.13
N ILE A 24 29.46 4.45 -16.14
CA ILE A 24 28.86 5.20 -15.03
C ILE A 24 28.14 6.44 -15.57
N ALA A 25 28.79 7.21 -16.45
CA ALA A 25 28.18 8.40 -17.04
C ALA A 25 26.93 8.11 -17.88
N LYS A 26 26.95 7.01 -18.66
CA LYS A 26 25.80 6.62 -19.49
C LYS A 26 24.60 6.23 -18.63
N MET A 27 24.84 5.53 -17.53
CA MET A 27 23.78 5.03 -16.66
C MET A 27 23.17 6.13 -15.80
N VAL A 28 24.01 6.98 -15.21
CA VAL A 28 23.55 8.14 -14.42
C VAL A 28 22.76 9.13 -15.30
N ALA A 29 23.09 9.22 -16.59
CA ALA A 29 22.35 10.03 -17.53
C ALA A 29 20.97 9.46 -17.96
N LEU A 30 20.66 8.21 -17.58
CA LEU A 30 19.31 7.64 -17.80
C LEU A 30 18.31 8.15 -16.76
N ASP A 31 18.81 8.59 -15.59
CA ASP A 31 17.99 9.19 -14.56
C ASP A 31 17.77 10.68 -14.86
N SER A 32 16.54 11.03 -15.23
CA SER A 32 16.16 12.41 -15.54
C SER A 32 16.17 13.35 -14.34
N GLU A 33 16.22 12.82 -13.12
CA GLU A 33 16.28 13.63 -11.90
C GLU A 33 17.70 14.12 -11.60
N ILE A 34 18.72 13.52 -12.23
CA ILE A 34 20.12 13.86 -12.00
C ILE A 34 20.55 14.99 -12.94
N GLY A 35 20.68 16.20 -12.37
CA GLY A 35 21.18 17.36 -13.09
C GLY A 35 22.67 17.28 -13.45
N PRO A 36 23.13 18.04 -14.45
CA PRO A 36 24.54 18.03 -14.92
C PRO A 36 25.55 18.45 -13.84
N THR A 37 25.12 19.24 -12.86
CA THR A 37 25.96 19.73 -11.76
C THR A 37 25.99 18.81 -10.54
N THR A 38 25.24 17.70 -10.56
CA THR A 38 25.16 16.76 -9.43
C THR A 38 26.49 16.03 -9.27
N GLU A 39 27.02 15.98 -8.05
CA GLU A 39 28.23 15.21 -7.77
C GLU A 39 27.96 13.71 -7.88
N VAL A 40 28.84 13.01 -8.58
CA VAL A 40 28.79 11.55 -8.73
C VAL A 40 29.84 10.93 -7.84
N ILE A 41 29.42 10.11 -6.87
CA ILE A 41 30.32 9.53 -5.86
C ILE A 41 30.30 8.01 -5.94
N PHE A 42 31.34 7.42 -6.52
CA PHE A 42 31.50 5.98 -6.54
C PHE A 42 32.07 5.47 -5.21
N GLN A 43 31.23 4.90 -4.36
CA GLN A 43 31.67 4.18 -3.17
C GLN A 43 31.82 2.67 -3.48
N THR A 44 32.49 1.94 -2.61
CA THR A 44 32.67 0.49 -2.65
C THR A 44 32.68 0.02 -1.21
N ASP A 45 31.83 -0.93 -0.89
CA ASP A 45 31.90 -1.66 0.38
C ASP A 45 32.48 -3.04 0.07
N LEU A 46 33.56 -3.42 0.74
CA LEU A 46 34.05 -4.80 0.72
C LEU A 46 33.05 -5.62 1.52
N ALA A 47 32.26 -6.46 0.87
CA ALA A 47 31.36 -7.37 1.57
C ALA A 47 32.18 -8.31 2.47
N GLY A 48 32.02 -8.17 3.78
CA GLY A 48 32.07 -9.32 4.68
C GLY A 48 30.70 -9.98 4.63
N ASP A 49 30.69 -11.28 4.35
CA ASP A 49 29.56 -12.22 4.47
C ASP A 49 28.17 -11.64 4.17
N TYR A 50 27.83 -11.53 2.88
CA TYR A 50 26.44 -11.75 2.46
C TYR A 50 26.27 -13.26 2.27
N GLY A 51 25.27 -13.84 2.95
CA GLY A 51 25.12 -15.26 3.26
C GLY A 51 25.53 -16.27 2.18
N ASP A 52 26.20 -17.33 2.65
CA ASP A 52 26.47 -18.67 2.08
C ASP A 52 26.89 -18.80 0.60
N SER A 53 27.12 -17.70 -0.11
CA SER A 53 27.70 -17.71 -1.44
C SER A 53 29.14 -17.21 -1.36
N ASP A 54 30.08 -18.10 -1.71
CA ASP A 54 31.52 -17.87 -1.86
C ASP A 54 31.86 -16.87 -3.00
N CYS A 55 31.00 -15.89 -3.26
CA CYS A 55 31.20 -14.81 -4.23
C CYS A 55 32.22 -13.80 -3.66
N SER A 56 33.48 -14.23 -3.64
CA SER A 56 34.61 -13.32 -3.45
C SER A 56 34.58 -12.24 -4.53
N CYS A 57 34.66 -10.98 -4.11
CA CYS A 57 34.65 -9.73 -4.88
C CYS A 57 33.33 -9.30 -5.57
N GLY A 58 32.47 -8.61 -4.82
CA GLY A 58 31.49 -7.63 -5.33
C GLY A 58 31.69 -6.28 -4.63
N PHE A 59 31.46 -5.15 -5.33
CA PHE A 59 31.56 -3.81 -4.75
C PHE A 59 30.36 -2.95 -5.16
N ARG A 60 29.67 -2.35 -4.18
CA ARG A 60 28.51 -1.47 -4.43
C ARG A 60 28.92 -0.04 -4.75
N GLY A 61 28.74 0.37 -6.02
CA GLY A 61 28.77 1.79 -6.43
C GLY A 61 27.51 2.53 -5.99
N PHE A 62 27.63 3.80 -5.65
CA PHE A 62 26.51 4.72 -5.40
C PHE A 62 26.65 5.90 -6.37
N VAL A 63 25.59 6.65 -6.62
CA VAL A 63 25.63 7.92 -7.36
C VAL A 63 24.56 8.83 -6.77
N GLY A 64 24.90 10.06 -6.37
CA GLY A 64 23.92 11.02 -5.86
C GLY A 64 24.48 11.97 -4.79
N THR A 65 23.65 12.95 -4.40
CA THR A 65 23.74 13.67 -3.12
C THR A 65 23.57 12.66 -1.96
N GLU A 66 23.70 13.06 -0.69
CA GLU A 66 23.55 12.14 0.47
C GLU A 66 22.16 11.45 0.61
N ASP A 67 21.34 11.47 -0.45
CA ASP A 67 20.00 10.93 -0.55
C ASP A 67 19.98 9.48 -1.08
N PRO A 68 19.53 8.49 -0.30
CA PRO A 68 19.55 7.07 -0.66
C PRO A 68 18.66 6.68 -1.86
N TYR A 69 17.76 7.53 -2.33
CA TYR A 69 16.77 7.16 -3.36
C TYR A 69 17.25 7.23 -4.82
N THR A 70 18.41 7.84 -5.12
CA THR A 70 18.96 7.97 -6.49
C THR A 70 20.15 7.03 -6.77
N CYS A 71 20.26 5.94 -6.03
CA CYS A 71 21.45 5.09 -6.02
C CYS A 71 21.43 3.97 -7.08
N HIS A 72 22.32 4.04 -8.08
CA HIS A 72 22.58 2.91 -8.98
C HIS A 72 23.60 1.92 -8.37
N ASN A 73 23.19 0.68 -8.11
CA ASN A 73 24.05 -0.36 -7.54
C ASN A 73 24.74 -1.19 -8.63
N PHE A 74 25.97 -1.63 -8.34
CA PHE A 74 26.79 -2.41 -9.26
C PHE A 74 27.35 -3.65 -8.59
N LEU A 75 27.53 -4.69 -9.38
CA LEU A 75 28.34 -5.85 -9.05
C LEU A 75 29.57 -5.84 -9.98
N GLY A 76 30.76 -6.09 -9.42
CA GLY A 76 32.03 -6.01 -10.15
C GLY A 76 32.84 -7.27 -9.96
N PHE A 77 33.08 -8.02 -11.04
CA PHE A 77 33.73 -9.33 -11.01
C PHE A 77 35.10 -9.28 -11.68
N ARG A 78 36.11 -9.94 -11.10
CA ARG A 78 37.49 -9.92 -11.63
C ARG A 78 37.71 -10.92 -12.78
N ASP A 79 36.95 -12.02 -12.79
CA ASP A 79 36.90 -12.96 -13.91
C ASP A 79 35.52 -13.63 -13.88
N VAL A 80 34.67 -13.33 -14.87
CA VAL A 80 33.32 -13.89 -14.92
C VAL A 80 33.36 -15.40 -15.23
N SER A 81 34.50 -15.91 -15.73
CA SER A 81 34.69 -17.35 -15.95
C SER A 81 35.09 -18.15 -14.71
N GLU A 82 35.46 -17.50 -13.60
CA GLU A 82 35.77 -18.16 -12.31
C GLU A 82 34.56 -18.19 -11.35
N VAL A 83 33.47 -17.51 -11.69
CA VAL A 83 32.21 -17.58 -10.92
C VAL A 83 31.32 -18.65 -11.54
N ASP A 84 31.66 -19.93 -11.31
CA ASP A 84 30.89 -21.10 -11.78
C ASP A 84 29.40 -21.05 -11.35
N ASP A 85 29.05 -20.26 -10.32
CA ASP A 85 27.68 -20.10 -9.80
C ASP A 85 26.87 -18.96 -10.45
N LEU A 86 27.51 -18.03 -11.17
CA LEU A 86 26.83 -17.03 -11.98
C LEU A 86 26.67 -17.61 -13.38
N GLU A 87 25.75 -18.57 -13.54
CA GLU A 87 25.34 -19.03 -14.87
C GLU A 87 24.92 -17.80 -15.70
N LEU A 88 25.81 -17.24 -16.52
CA LEU A 88 25.52 -16.11 -17.40
C LEU A 88 24.39 -16.46 -18.38
N ASP A 89 24.14 -17.75 -18.58
CA ASP A 89 23.02 -18.31 -19.33
C ASP A 89 21.67 -18.12 -18.60
N LYS A 90 21.69 -17.79 -17.29
CA LYS A 90 20.56 -17.32 -16.48
C LYS A 90 20.40 -15.79 -16.48
N TRP A 91 21.18 -15.05 -17.26
CA TRP A 91 20.88 -13.62 -17.44
C TRP A 91 19.46 -13.45 -17.99
N PRO A 92 18.76 -12.35 -17.62
CA PRO A 92 17.41 -12.10 -18.08
C PRO A 92 17.38 -12.24 -19.59
N GLY A 93 16.59 -13.18 -20.10
CA GLY A 93 16.28 -13.17 -21.52
C GLY A 93 15.59 -11.86 -21.87
N GLN A 94 15.72 -11.39 -23.12
CA GLN A 94 14.84 -10.30 -23.57
C GLN A 94 13.35 -10.73 -23.64
N GLU A 95 13.11 -12.04 -23.52
CA GLU A 95 11.82 -12.71 -23.50
C GLU A 95 11.56 -13.35 -22.12
N ILE A 96 10.30 -13.51 -21.76
CA ILE A 96 9.91 -14.16 -20.50
C ILE A 96 10.16 -15.66 -20.56
N ASN A 97 10.67 -16.22 -19.46
CA ASN A 97 10.76 -17.66 -19.29
C ASN A 97 9.43 -18.23 -18.80
N TRP A 98 8.55 -18.58 -19.75
CA TRP A 98 7.24 -19.16 -19.46
C TRP A 98 7.30 -20.50 -18.71
N VAL A 99 8.41 -21.24 -18.76
CA VAL A 99 8.60 -22.47 -17.98
C VAL A 99 8.72 -22.13 -16.50
N THR A 100 9.51 -21.11 -16.16
CA THR A 100 9.66 -20.60 -14.80
C THR A 100 8.33 -20.07 -14.27
N VAL A 101 7.66 -19.19 -15.02
CA VAL A 101 6.36 -18.62 -14.64
C VAL A 101 5.31 -19.72 -14.39
N SER A 102 5.24 -20.71 -15.28
CA SER A 102 4.33 -21.85 -15.12
C SER A 102 4.64 -22.68 -13.87
N THR A 103 5.92 -22.76 -13.49
CA THR A 103 6.37 -23.50 -12.31
C THR A 103 5.93 -22.80 -11.02
N TRP A 104 6.07 -21.47 -10.93
CA TRP A 104 5.60 -20.70 -9.77
C TRP A 104 4.10 -20.91 -9.51
N LEU A 105 3.31 -20.80 -10.58
CA LEU A 105 1.87 -20.89 -10.47
C LEU A 105 1.41 -22.33 -10.15
N LYS A 106 2.10 -23.34 -10.71
CA LYS A 106 1.85 -24.75 -10.38
C LYS A 106 2.24 -25.08 -8.94
N LYS A 107 3.41 -24.60 -8.48
CA LYS A 107 3.85 -24.74 -7.08
C LYS A 107 2.79 -24.17 -6.13
N CYS A 108 2.29 -22.97 -6.43
CA CYS A 108 1.20 -22.38 -5.66
C CYS A 108 -0.09 -23.23 -5.67
N ASP A 109 -0.46 -23.82 -6.81
CA ASP A 109 -1.62 -24.73 -6.90
C ASP A 109 -1.42 -26.02 -6.10
N ASP A 110 -0.22 -26.58 -6.11
CA ASP A 110 0.11 -27.82 -5.41
C ASP A 110 0.16 -27.60 -3.88
N GLU A 111 0.69 -26.45 -3.43
CA GLU A 111 0.84 -26.11 -2.01
C GLU A 111 -0.46 -25.61 -1.37
N HIS A 112 -1.24 -24.82 -2.10
CA HIS A 112 -2.43 -24.16 -1.55
C HIS A 112 -3.73 -24.67 -2.16
N GLY A 113 -3.70 -25.63 -3.07
CA GLY A 113 -4.86 -26.01 -3.89
C GLY A 113 -5.24 -24.92 -4.90
N LYS A 114 -6.28 -25.18 -5.71
CA LYS A 114 -6.95 -24.16 -6.54
C LYS A 114 -7.77 -23.16 -5.70
N ILE A 115 -7.22 -22.73 -4.57
CA ILE A 115 -7.88 -21.84 -3.62
C ILE A 115 -7.69 -20.41 -4.10
N SER A 116 -8.69 -19.88 -4.81
CA SER A 116 -8.98 -18.45 -4.72
C SER A 116 -9.64 -18.21 -3.37
N LYS A 117 -9.26 -17.15 -2.64
CA LYS A 117 -9.87 -16.79 -1.35
C LYS A 117 -11.39 -16.60 -1.39
N HIS A 118 -11.95 -16.55 -2.59
CA HIS A 118 -13.38 -16.54 -2.82
C HIS A 118 -13.69 -17.44 -4.01
N GLN A 119 -14.34 -18.58 -3.78
CA GLN A 119 -15.19 -19.22 -4.80
C GLN A 119 -16.38 -18.28 -5.07
N SER A 120 -16.10 -17.09 -5.60
CA SER A 120 -17.14 -16.20 -6.08
C SER A 120 -17.52 -16.77 -7.44
N THR A 121 -18.76 -17.21 -7.58
CA THR A 121 -19.36 -17.30 -8.90
C THR A 121 -19.16 -15.96 -9.59
N ALA A 122 -18.60 -15.97 -10.81
CA ALA A 122 -18.46 -14.76 -11.60
C ALA A 122 -19.78 -13.96 -11.57
N PRO A 123 -19.73 -12.62 -11.38
CA PRO A 123 -20.94 -11.82 -11.30
C PRO A 123 -21.78 -12.01 -12.57
N GLN A 124 -23.11 -12.00 -12.41
CA GLN A 124 -24.02 -12.18 -13.53
C GLN A 124 -23.79 -11.09 -14.58
N GLY A 125 -23.59 -11.50 -15.83
CA GLY A 125 -23.32 -10.57 -16.94
C GLY A 125 -21.85 -10.14 -17.06
N LEU A 126 -20.91 -10.80 -16.37
CA LEU A 126 -19.49 -10.62 -16.63
C LEU A 126 -19.19 -10.96 -18.10
N LEU A 127 -18.53 -10.03 -18.79
CA LEU A 127 -17.99 -10.24 -20.13
C LEU A 127 -16.49 -10.49 -20.03
N VAL A 128 -16.00 -11.44 -20.82
CA VAL A 128 -14.59 -11.83 -20.89
C VAL A 128 -14.11 -11.83 -22.34
N ILE A 129 -12.80 -11.76 -22.51
CA ILE A 129 -12.15 -11.97 -23.82
C ILE A 129 -11.88 -13.46 -23.95
N ASP A 130 -12.41 -14.06 -25.01
CA ASP A 130 -12.01 -15.38 -25.48
C ASP A 130 -10.65 -15.24 -26.18
N THR A 131 -9.60 -15.77 -25.55
CA THR A 131 -8.21 -15.63 -26.00
C THR A 131 -7.85 -16.57 -27.15
N ASP A 132 -8.64 -17.63 -27.35
CA ASP A 132 -8.49 -18.57 -28.47
C ASP A 132 -9.16 -18.00 -29.72
N ASN A 133 -10.37 -17.47 -29.57
CA ASN A 133 -11.19 -16.96 -30.68
C ASN A 133 -11.02 -15.46 -30.92
N TRP A 134 -10.28 -14.73 -30.09
CA TRP A 134 -10.04 -13.29 -30.21
C TRP A 134 -11.33 -12.47 -30.35
N CYS A 135 -12.27 -12.71 -29.43
CA CYS A 135 -13.56 -12.03 -29.38
C CYS A 135 -14.06 -11.85 -27.94
N ILE A 136 -15.08 -11.02 -27.74
CA ILE A 136 -15.75 -10.88 -26.44
C ILE A 136 -16.82 -11.96 -26.30
N MET A 137 -16.99 -12.51 -25.11
CA MET A 137 -18.07 -13.47 -24.80
C MET A 137 -18.61 -13.26 -23.40
N ASP A 138 -19.81 -13.77 -23.15
CA ASP A 138 -20.33 -13.88 -21.78
C ASP A 138 -19.50 -14.92 -21.01
N ALA A 139 -19.09 -14.58 -19.79
CA ALA A 139 -18.31 -15.45 -18.93
C ALA A 139 -19.05 -16.78 -18.70
N PRO A 140 -18.47 -17.93 -19.07
CA PRO A 140 -19.09 -19.22 -18.78
C PRO A 140 -19.30 -19.42 -17.27
N THR A 141 -20.32 -20.19 -16.89
CA THR A 141 -20.57 -20.49 -15.48
C THR A 141 -19.36 -21.20 -14.86
N ASN A 142 -18.87 -20.68 -13.74
CA ASN A 142 -17.65 -21.15 -13.05
C ASN A 142 -16.38 -21.10 -13.92
N CYS A 143 -16.33 -20.19 -14.91
CA CYS A 143 -15.11 -20.02 -15.69
C CYS A 143 -13.99 -19.43 -14.84
N GLN A 144 -12.81 -19.93 -15.12
CA GLN A 144 -11.57 -19.31 -14.72
C GLN A 144 -11.23 -18.25 -15.81
N TYR A 145 -11.16 -16.95 -15.49
CA TYR A 145 -10.73 -15.84 -16.40
C TYR A 145 -9.51 -15.04 -15.91
N ALA A 146 -8.37 -14.79 -16.59
CA ALA A 146 -7.36 -13.89 -15.96
C ALA A 146 -7.87 -12.42 -15.87
N ALA A 147 -7.38 -11.65 -14.91
CA ALA A 147 -7.63 -10.21 -14.86
C ALA A 147 -6.36 -9.43 -15.21
N GLN A 148 -6.52 -8.28 -15.86
CA GLN A 148 -5.40 -7.41 -16.23
C GLN A 148 -5.49 -6.10 -15.47
N SER A 149 -4.35 -5.63 -14.97
CA SER A 149 -4.21 -4.37 -14.24
C SER A 149 -3.11 -3.52 -14.90
N TYR A 150 -3.48 -2.39 -15.50
CA TYR A 150 -2.59 -1.55 -16.31
C TYR A 150 -3.08 -0.10 -16.38
N VAL A 151 -2.26 0.78 -16.95
CA VAL A 151 -2.58 2.20 -17.14
C VAL A 151 -2.93 2.46 -18.61
N TRP A 152 -4.04 3.16 -18.86
CA TRP A 152 -4.50 3.44 -20.22
C TRP A 152 -3.69 4.57 -20.91
N GLY A 153 -3.31 5.62 -20.17
CA GLY A 153 -2.59 6.80 -20.69
C GLY A 153 -3.46 8.08 -20.78
N SER A 154 -2.99 9.07 -21.55
CA SER A 154 -3.72 10.32 -21.87
C SER A 154 -5.06 10.06 -22.59
N PRO A 155 -6.05 10.98 -22.59
CA PRO A 155 -7.47 10.60 -22.69
C PRO A 155 -7.81 9.84 -23.98
N PRO A 156 -8.67 8.80 -23.88
CA PRO A 156 -8.96 7.88 -24.97
C PRO A 156 -9.93 8.55 -25.96
N GLY A 157 -9.38 9.14 -27.02
CA GLY A 157 -10.20 9.63 -28.12
C GLY A 157 -10.71 8.49 -29.00
N ASP A 158 -9.77 7.75 -29.60
CA ASP A 158 -10.05 6.72 -30.61
C ASP A 158 -9.83 5.28 -30.11
N ASP A 159 -9.60 5.09 -28.81
CA ASP A 159 -9.26 3.77 -28.30
C ASP A 159 -10.47 2.83 -28.25
N LEU A 160 -10.22 1.54 -28.47
CA LEU A 160 -11.25 0.50 -28.50
C LEU A 160 -11.97 0.39 -27.15
N GLN A 161 -13.25 0.78 -27.13
CA GLN A 161 -14.14 0.60 -25.99
C GLN A 161 -15.25 -0.38 -26.34
N LEU A 162 -15.61 -1.24 -25.40
CA LEU A 162 -16.85 -2.00 -25.50
C LEU A 162 -18.03 -1.09 -25.17
N THR A 163 -18.90 -0.86 -26.15
CA THR A 163 -20.15 -0.12 -26.01
C THR A 163 -21.33 -1.03 -26.35
N ILE A 164 -22.54 -0.59 -26.00
CA ILE A 164 -23.77 -1.31 -26.38
C ILE A 164 -23.86 -1.44 -27.91
N ASP A 165 -23.40 -0.41 -28.64
CA ASP A 165 -23.53 -0.33 -30.10
C ASP A 165 -22.58 -1.29 -30.83
N ASN A 166 -21.37 -1.51 -30.33
CA ASN A 166 -20.39 -2.39 -30.97
C ASN A 166 -20.30 -3.80 -30.36
N MET A 167 -21.04 -4.08 -29.28
CA MET A 167 -21.01 -5.37 -28.59
C MET A 167 -21.30 -6.56 -29.52
N ALA A 168 -22.32 -6.46 -30.36
CA ALA A 168 -22.70 -7.55 -31.26
C ALA A 168 -21.57 -7.91 -32.25
N GLU A 169 -20.81 -6.90 -32.69
CA GLU A 169 -19.69 -7.08 -33.61
C GLU A 169 -18.44 -7.60 -32.90
N LEU A 170 -18.17 -7.13 -31.67
CA LEU A 170 -17.07 -7.63 -30.84
C LEU A 170 -17.26 -9.07 -30.36
N LYS A 171 -18.50 -9.58 -30.38
CA LYS A 171 -18.78 -11.01 -30.12
C LYS A 171 -18.48 -11.93 -31.32
N LEU A 172 -18.15 -11.40 -32.49
CA LEU A 172 -17.76 -12.21 -33.65
C LEU A 172 -16.33 -12.75 -33.49
N VAL A 173 -16.14 -14.03 -33.80
CA VAL A 173 -14.82 -14.69 -33.79
C VAL A 173 -13.82 -13.91 -34.65
N GLY A 174 -12.65 -13.63 -34.09
CA GLY A 174 -11.56 -12.90 -34.74
C GLY A 174 -11.77 -11.39 -34.83
N SER A 175 -12.85 -10.84 -34.27
CA SER A 175 -13.15 -9.40 -34.34
C SER A 175 -12.04 -8.51 -33.77
N LEU A 176 -11.35 -8.97 -32.71
CA LEU A 176 -10.23 -8.26 -32.05
C LEU A 176 -8.90 -8.32 -32.82
N ILE A 177 -8.84 -9.02 -33.95
CA ILE A 177 -7.68 -8.99 -34.86
C ILE A 177 -8.07 -8.38 -36.20
N GLN A 178 -9.26 -8.72 -36.70
CA GLN A 178 -9.65 -8.44 -38.08
C GLN A 178 -10.26 -7.05 -38.26
N LYS A 179 -11.06 -6.61 -37.29
CA LYS A 179 -11.85 -5.37 -37.40
C LYS A 179 -11.43 -4.34 -36.36
N TYR A 180 -11.17 -4.80 -35.15
CA TYR A 180 -10.67 -4.01 -34.04
C TYR A 180 -9.25 -4.45 -33.73
N SER A 181 -8.42 -3.54 -33.26
CA SER A 181 -7.07 -3.86 -32.76
C SER A 181 -6.95 -3.33 -31.34
N PRO A 182 -6.90 -4.18 -30.32
CA PRO A 182 -6.66 -3.74 -28.95
C PRO A 182 -5.23 -3.16 -28.81
N PRO A 183 -4.98 -2.33 -27.79
CA PRO A 183 -3.64 -1.87 -27.44
C PRO A 183 -2.67 -3.03 -27.19
N GLU A 184 -1.37 -2.80 -27.37
CA GLU A 184 -0.35 -3.85 -27.23
C GLU A 184 -0.34 -4.48 -25.84
N THR A 185 -0.51 -3.70 -24.76
CA THR A 185 -0.60 -4.23 -23.39
C THR A 185 -1.77 -5.21 -23.24
N VAL A 186 -2.93 -4.94 -23.85
CA VAL A 186 -4.09 -5.87 -23.84
C VAL A 186 -3.83 -7.09 -24.72
N ARG A 187 -3.22 -6.91 -25.89
CA ARG A 187 -2.82 -8.01 -26.78
C ARG A 187 -1.82 -8.94 -26.09
N ASP A 188 -0.84 -8.39 -25.39
CA ASP A 188 0.15 -9.16 -24.64
C ASP A 188 -0.49 -9.91 -23.47
N ALA A 189 -1.44 -9.30 -22.77
CA ALA A 189 -2.22 -10.05 -21.77
C ALA A 189 -3.00 -11.21 -22.38
N ILE A 190 -3.62 -11.06 -23.55
CA ILE A 190 -4.29 -12.17 -24.27
C ILE A 190 -3.29 -13.30 -24.58
N LEU A 191 -2.08 -12.95 -25.04
CA LEU A 191 -1.03 -13.93 -25.33
C LEU A 191 -0.52 -14.64 -24.06
N ALA A 192 -0.33 -13.90 -22.96
CA ALA A 192 0.03 -14.46 -21.66
C ALA A 192 -1.06 -15.38 -21.10
N CYS A 193 -2.34 -15.05 -21.33
CA CYS A 193 -3.49 -15.85 -20.91
C CYS A 193 -3.61 -17.19 -21.64
N ASN A 194 -3.05 -17.32 -22.85
CA ASN A 194 -2.97 -18.60 -23.56
C ASN A 194 -2.04 -19.62 -22.87
N ILE A 195 -1.56 -19.31 -21.66
CA ILE A 195 -0.76 -20.16 -20.77
C ILE A 195 -1.48 -20.34 -19.41
N TYR A 196 -2.70 -20.88 -19.44
CA TYR A 196 -3.54 -21.36 -18.32
C TYR A 196 -4.44 -20.34 -17.57
N GLY A 197 -5.65 -20.82 -17.20
CA GLY A 197 -6.84 -20.01 -16.87
C GLY A 197 -7.14 -19.77 -15.38
N GLY A 198 -7.18 -18.50 -14.98
CA GLY A 198 -8.36 -17.67 -14.71
C GLY A 198 -9.19 -17.65 -13.39
N SER A 199 -9.69 -16.50 -12.89
CA SER A 199 -8.81 -15.38 -12.46
C SER A 199 -7.92 -15.89 -11.38
N TRP A 200 -7.03 -16.71 -11.89
CA TRP A 200 -6.07 -17.42 -11.14
C TRP A 200 -4.95 -16.46 -10.75
N VAL A 201 -4.70 -15.47 -11.62
CA VAL A 201 -3.66 -14.47 -11.47
C VAL A 201 -4.13 -13.13 -12.05
N ILE A 202 -3.68 -12.03 -11.45
CA ILE A 202 -3.75 -10.70 -12.07
C ILE A 202 -2.43 -10.41 -12.77
N LEU A 203 -2.52 -10.07 -14.05
CA LEU A 203 -1.38 -9.62 -14.84
C LEU A 203 -1.22 -8.11 -14.64
N VAL A 204 -0.11 -7.71 -14.00
CA VAL A 204 0.18 -6.31 -13.65
C VAL A 204 1.22 -5.75 -14.62
N ALA A 205 0.88 -4.69 -15.34
CA ALA A 205 1.83 -3.95 -16.16
C ALA A 205 2.53 -2.89 -15.30
N LEU A 206 3.72 -3.20 -14.76
CA LEU A 206 4.55 -2.21 -14.07
C LEU A 206 5.32 -1.35 -15.09
N ALA A 207 5.65 -1.92 -16.25
CA ALA A 207 6.30 -1.22 -17.35
C ALA A 207 5.32 -0.35 -18.15
N GLY A 208 5.85 0.74 -18.70
CA GLY A 208 5.11 1.66 -19.55
C GLY A 208 4.26 2.70 -18.81
N ASN A 209 3.87 3.74 -19.55
CA ASN A 209 3.02 4.82 -19.07
C ASN A 209 1.60 4.79 -19.66
N ASP A 210 1.35 3.86 -20.59
CA ASP A 210 0.12 3.76 -21.38
C ASP A 210 -0.11 2.34 -21.94
N ALA A 211 -1.30 2.11 -22.51
CA ALA A 211 -1.72 0.83 -23.05
C ALA A 211 -0.97 0.37 -24.33
N PRO A 212 -0.44 1.26 -25.18
CA PRO A 212 0.38 0.86 -26.33
C PRO A 212 1.78 0.32 -25.99
N HIS A 213 2.27 0.46 -24.76
CA HIS A 213 3.63 0.05 -24.40
C HIS A 213 3.89 -1.46 -24.55
N GLY A 214 2.93 -2.31 -24.17
CA GLY A 214 3.09 -3.78 -24.14
C GLY A 214 3.57 -4.31 -22.79
N LEU A 215 3.66 -5.63 -22.67
CA LEU A 215 4.26 -6.32 -21.52
C LEU A 215 5.68 -6.78 -21.91
N PRO A 216 6.75 -6.25 -21.28
CA PRO A 216 8.11 -6.61 -21.65
C PRO A 216 8.38 -8.11 -21.59
N GLY A 217 8.92 -8.64 -22.69
CA GLY A 217 9.27 -10.04 -22.85
C GLY A 217 8.12 -10.96 -23.27
N VAL A 218 6.88 -10.46 -23.41
CA VAL A 218 5.73 -11.27 -23.88
C VAL A 218 5.70 -11.37 -25.41
N SER A 219 5.87 -10.24 -26.10
CA SER A 219 5.84 -10.23 -27.58
C SER A 219 6.86 -9.25 -28.18
N LYS A 220 6.42 -8.03 -28.54
CA LYS A 220 7.19 -6.98 -29.21
C LYS A 220 8.04 -6.19 -28.22
N ALA A 221 7.46 -5.82 -27.08
CA ALA A 221 8.20 -5.18 -26.00
C ALA A 221 9.24 -6.17 -25.46
N LYS A 222 10.51 -5.76 -25.41
CA LYS A 222 11.62 -6.59 -24.94
C LYS A 222 12.05 -6.10 -23.57
N ARG A 223 12.41 -7.04 -22.68
CA ARG A 223 13.01 -6.67 -21.39
C ARG A 223 14.34 -5.96 -21.59
N SER A 224 14.58 -4.99 -20.73
CA SER A 224 15.86 -4.32 -20.55
C SER A 224 16.91 -5.33 -20.12
N GLN A 225 18.07 -5.23 -20.76
CA GLN A 225 19.23 -6.05 -20.43
C GLN A 225 20.11 -5.30 -19.45
N PRO A 226 20.69 -5.97 -18.45
CA PRO A 226 21.63 -5.34 -17.54
C PRO A 226 22.79 -4.77 -18.34
N VAL A 227 23.21 -3.55 -18.01
CA VAL A 227 24.36 -2.95 -18.68
C VAL A 227 25.63 -3.62 -18.17
N THR A 228 26.30 -4.36 -19.06
CA THR A 228 27.58 -5.02 -18.78
C THR A 228 28.74 -4.24 -19.42
N LYS A 229 29.81 -3.96 -18.66
CA LYS A 229 31.03 -3.35 -19.21
C LYS A 229 32.29 -3.94 -18.61
N GLN A 230 33.23 -4.31 -19.47
CA GLN A 230 34.56 -4.74 -19.08
C GLN A 230 35.50 -3.53 -18.98
N THR A 231 36.26 -3.42 -17.89
CA THR A 231 37.32 -2.42 -17.75
C THR A 231 38.43 -2.95 -16.84
N GLN A 232 39.69 -2.89 -17.31
CA GLN A 232 40.88 -3.29 -16.52
C GLN A 232 40.81 -4.70 -15.91
N GLY A 233 40.16 -5.64 -16.60
CA GLY A 233 39.95 -7.01 -16.08
C GLY A 233 38.90 -7.08 -14.98
N ILE A 234 37.94 -6.15 -14.97
CA ILE A 234 36.75 -6.19 -14.11
C ILE A 234 35.51 -6.03 -14.99
N ASP A 235 34.55 -6.93 -14.82
CA ASP A 235 33.26 -6.86 -15.46
C ASP A 235 32.26 -6.24 -14.50
N LEU A 236 31.76 -5.07 -14.90
CA LEU A 236 30.74 -4.31 -14.18
C LEU A 236 29.37 -4.69 -14.72
N VAL A 237 28.50 -5.14 -13.84
CA VAL A 237 27.10 -5.48 -14.12
C VAL A 237 26.23 -4.55 -13.29
N GLN A 238 25.31 -3.84 -13.95
CA GLN A 238 24.30 -3.05 -13.26
C GLN A 238 23.34 -3.99 -12.51
N GLN A 239 23.14 -3.73 -11.23
CA GLN A 239 22.19 -4.46 -10.41
C GLN A 239 20.77 -3.99 -10.75
N HIS A 240 19.83 -4.92 -10.88
CA HIS A 240 18.43 -4.61 -11.12
C HIS A 240 17.75 -4.08 -9.84
N MET A 241 16.67 -3.33 -10.03
CA MET A 241 15.85 -2.87 -8.91
C MET A 241 15.21 -4.04 -8.16
N ILE A 242 15.10 -3.90 -6.84
CA ILE A 242 14.29 -4.83 -6.04
C ILE A 242 12.81 -4.65 -6.36
N TYR A 243 12.00 -5.68 -6.07
CA TYR A 243 10.57 -5.64 -6.40
C TYR A 243 9.80 -4.43 -5.84
N PRO A 244 10.01 -3.99 -4.58
CA PRO A 244 9.33 -2.81 -4.05
C PRO A 244 9.65 -1.54 -4.84
N ASP A 245 10.90 -1.39 -5.30
CA ASP A 245 11.34 -0.25 -6.10
C ASP A 245 10.73 -0.30 -7.51
N LEU A 246 10.67 -1.48 -8.12
CA LEU A 246 9.98 -1.68 -9.41
C LEU A 246 8.51 -1.27 -9.34
N VAL A 247 7.84 -1.57 -8.22
CA VAL A 247 6.45 -1.15 -7.99
C VAL A 247 6.40 0.36 -7.76
N SER A 248 7.23 0.93 -6.87
CA SER A 248 7.15 2.33 -6.46
C SER A 248 7.37 3.32 -7.62
N VAL A 249 8.28 3.01 -8.54
CA VAL A 249 8.57 3.87 -9.71
C VAL A 249 7.59 3.67 -10.87
N SER A 250 6.74 2.64 -10.82
CA SER A 250 5.82 2.32 -11.90
C SER A 250 4.69 3.34 -12.02
N LYS A 251 4.28 3.66 -13.26
CA LYS A 251 3.08 4.48 -13.47
C LYS A 251 1.83 3.82 -12.92
N TRP A 252 1.84 2.49 -12.90
CA TRP A 252 0.79 1.65 -12.33
C TRP A 252 0.54 1.94 -10.84
N ALA A 253 1.60 2.11 -10.05
CA ALA A 253 1.48 2.40 -8.61
C ALA A 253 0.94 3.80 -8.33
N THR A 254 1.00 4.74 -9.30
CA THR A 254 0.43 6.08 -9.11
C THR A 254 -1.08 6.12 -9.30
N ARG A 255 -1.77 5.03 -9.65
CA ARG A 255 -3.22 5.03 -9.91
C ARG A 255 -4.01 4.53 -8.70
N GLY A 256 -5.05 5.24 -8.27
CA GLY A 256 -5.81 4.87 -7.08
C GLY A 256 -6.48 3.49 -7.17
N TRP A 257 -7.15 3.18 -8.29
CA TRP A 257 -7.87 1.91 -8.48
C TRP A 257 -6.96 0.67 -8.48
N THR A 258 -5.70 0.82 -8.92
CA THR A 258 -4.75 -0.29 -8.94
C THR A 258 -4.37 -0.77 -7.53
N PHE A 259 -4.56 0.07 -6.51
CA PHE A 259 -4.38 -0.30 -5.12
C PHE A 259 -5.35 -1.42 -4.73
N GLN A 260 -6.63 -1.24 -5.07
CA GLN A 260 -7.66 -2.21 -4.79
C GLN A 260 -7.42 -3.51 -5.57
N GLU A 261 -7.07 -3.39 -6.85
CA GLU A 261 -6.79 -4.52 -7.73
C GLU A 261 -5.69 -5.41 -7.14
N ALA A 262 -4.57 -4.84 -6.70
CA ALA A 262 -3.52 -5.61 -6.06
C ALA A 262 -3.93 -6.19 -4.70
N ARG A 263 -4.56 -5.40 -3.84
CA ARG A 263 -4.86 -5.82 -2.47
C ARG A 263 -5.85 -6.98 -2.38
N PHE A 264 -6.79 -7.07 -3.34
CA PHE A 264 -7.80 -8.12 -3.40
C PHE A 264 -7.42 -9.31 -4.28
N SER A 265 -6.25 -9.25 -4.92
CA SER A 265 -5.71 -10.38 -5.67
C SER A 265 -5.31 -11.52 -4.74
N SER A 266 -5.42 -12.76 -5.22
CA SER A 266 -4.77 -13.90 -4.57
C SER A 266 -3.35 -14.14 -5.11
N ARG A 267 -3.11 -13.74 -6.36
CA ARG A 267 -1.84 -13.94 -7.07
C ARG A 267 -1.60 -12.76 -8.01
N LEU A 268 -0.40 -12.22 -8.02
CA LEU A 268 0.05 -11.15 -8.91
C LEU A 268 1.19 -11.68 -9.77
N LEU A 269 1.11 -11.45 -11.07
CA LEU A 269 2.22 -11.63 -11.99
C LEU A 269 2.51 -10.28 -12.63
N SER A 270 3.60 -9.66 -12.19
CA SER A 270 3.98 -8.29 -12.49
C SER A 270 5.09 -8.26 -13.54
N PHE A 271 4.89 -7.48 -14.60
CA PHE A 271 5.83 -7.30 -15.69
C PHE A 271 6.44 -5.91 -15.63
N SER A 272 7.73 -5.82 -15.29
CA SER A 272 8.52 -4.59 -15.34
C SER A 272 9.43 -4.56 -16.57
N GLU A 273 10.12 -3.45 -16.77
CA GLU A 273 11.15 -3.32 -17.81
C GLU A 273 12.28 -4.35 -17.63
N GLU A 274 12.52 -4.79 -16.39
CA GLU A 274 13.69 -5.61 -16.04
C GLU A 274 13.34 -7.07 -15.78
N ALA A 275 12.12 -7.40 -15.31
CA ALA A 275 11.76 -8.77 -14.93
C ALA A 275 10.25 -9.03 -14.89
N ALA A 276 9.92 -10.33 -14.91
CA ALA A 276 8.65 -10.85 -14.40
C ALA A 276 8.81 -11.22 -12.92
N CYS A 277 7.87 -10.77 -12.10
CA CYS A 277 7.81 -11.02 -10.66
C CYS A 277 6.47 -11.64 -10.31
N TYR A 278 6.47 -12.65 -9.44
CA TYR A 278 5.28 -13.36 -9.00
C TYR A 278 5.11 -13.27 -7.50
N GLU A 279 3.91 -12.90 -7.07
CA GLU A 279 3.54 -12.83 -5.67
C GLU A 279 2.28 -13.65 -5.43
N CYS A 280 2.24 -14.40 -4.33
CA CYS A 280 1.05 -15.12 -3.90
C CYS A 280 0.71 -14.74 -2.47
N HIS A 281 -0.56 -14.40 -2.25
CA HIS A 281 -1.04 -14.00 -0.94
C HIS A 281 -1.00 -15.11 0.12
N HIS A 282 -0.88 -16.37 -0.28
CA HIS A 282 -0.82 -17.52 0.64
C HIS A 282 0.62 -17.88 1.04
N CYS A 283 1.62 -17.33 0.35
CA CYS A 283 3.01 -17.50 0.71
C CYS A 283 3.45 -16.29 1.55
N GLU A 284 3.96 -16.54 2.76
CA GLU A 284 4.66 -15.52 3.56
C GLU A 284 6.10 -15.30 3.06
N SER A 285 6.48 -15.90 1.94
CA SER A 285 7.80 -15.76 1.33
C SER A 285 7.88 -14.53 0.43
N ASP A 286 9.11 -14.06 0.20
CA ASP A 286 9.40 -13.01 -0.76
C ASP A 286 8.84 -13.32 -2.16
N PRO A 287 8.52 -12.29 -2.96
CA PRO A 287 8.14 -12.44 -4.35
C PRO A 287 9.16 -13.29 -5.13
N GLU A 288 8.67 -14.22 -5.93
CA GLU A 288 9.50 -15.02 -6.85
C GLU A 288 9.84 -14.16 -8.07
N ILE A 289 11.11 -14.07 -8.46
CA ILE A 289 11.57 -13.19 -9.53
C ILE A 289 12.42 -13.97 -10.52
N GLU A 290 12.15 -13.81 -11.82
CA GLU A 290 12.82 -14.60 -12.87
C GLU A 290 14.34 -14.41 -12.86
N ASP A 291 14.81 -13.21 -12.48
CA ASP A 291 16.22 -12.83 -12.46
C ASP A 291 16.69 -12.43 -11.04
N ALA A 292 16.40 -13.25 -10.03
CA ALA A 292 16.78 -12.99 -8.63
C ALA A 292 18.29 -12.79 -8.43
N VAL A 293 19.14 -13.40 -9.27
CA VAL A 293 20.61 -13.35 -9.18
C VAL A 293 21.17 -11.93 -9.36
N LEU A 294 20.49 -11.06 -10.10
CA LEU A 294 20.93 -9.67 -10.33
C LEU A 294 20.41 -8.69 -9.28
N ARG A 295 19.80 -9.18 -8.22
CA ARG A 295 19.18 -8.36 -7.17
C ARG A 295 19.89 -8.59 -5.86
N PRO A 296 20.00 -7.56 -5.01
CA PRO A 296 20.56 -7.75 -3.68
C PRO A 296 19.67 -8.70 -2.88
N SER A 297 20.26 -9.51 -2.00
CA SER A 297 19.50 -10.36 -1.08
C SER A 297 18.50 -9.51 -0.30
N LEU A 298 17.25 -9.95 -0.28
CA LEU A 298 16.15 -9.31 0.44
C LEU A 298 16.05 -9.77 1.89
N GLU A 299 17.06 -10.45 2.45
CA GLU A 299 17.01 -10.94 3.85
C GLU A 299 16.61 -9.81 4.83
N GLY A 300 15.38 -9.90 5.35
CA GLY A 300 14.80 -8.94 6.29
C GLY A 300 14.15 -7.71 5.68
N PHE A 301 14.08 -7.59 4.35
CA PHE A 301 13.38 -6.52 3.64
C PHE A 301 11.96 -6.98 3.29
N ASP A 302 11.04 -6.68 4.20
CA ASP A 302 9.61 -6.98 4.02
C ASP A 302 9.08 -6.04 2.91
N GLY A 303 8.91 -6.51 1.67
CA GLY A 303 8.50 -5.67 0.52
C GLY A 303 7.29 -6.11 -0.33
N GLY A 304 6.59 -7.20 0.01
CA GLY A 304 5.48 -7.73 -0.81
C GLY A 304 4.20 -6.87 -0.77
N MET A 305 3.42 -6.88 -1.85
CA MET A 305 2.12 -6.18 -1.93
C MET A 305 1.02 -6.81 -1.05
N PHE A 306 1.22 -8.05 -0.61
CA PHE A 306 0.28 -8.80 0.22
C PHE A 306 0.44 -8.64 1.72
N GLN A 307 1.41 -7.85 2.17
CA GLN A 307 1.67 -7.60 3.58
C GLN A 307 0.45 -7.11 4.37
N SER A 308 0.49 -7.34 5.67
CA SER A 308 -0.48 -6.82 6.61
C SER A 308 -0.16 -5.37 6.96
N TRP A 309 -0.57 -4.44 6.09
CA TRP A 309 -0.41 -3.01 6.37
C TRP A 309 -1.34 -2.53 7.50
N SER A 310 -0.81 -1.62 8.31
CA SER A 310 -1.55 -0.84 9.29
C SER A 310 -2.53 0.11 8.58
N TYR A 311 -3.49 0.65 9.32
CA TYR A 311 -4.42 1.64 8.76
C TYR A 311 -3.68 2.84 8.16
N ASP A 312 -2.64 3.32 8.83
CA ASP A 312 -1.92 4.53 8.44
C ASP A 312 -1.09 4.29 7.17
N GLU A 313 -0.48 3.12 7.06
CA GLU A 313 0.23 2.69 5.84
C GLU A 313 -0.73 2.57 4.65
N LEU A 314 -1.92 1.99 4.86
CA LEU A 314 -2.96 1.92 3.82
C LEU A 314 -3.41 3.30 3.37
N VAL A 315 -3.69 4.21 4.30
CA VAL A 315 -4.10 5.58 3.96
C VAL A 315 -2.97 6.30 3.24
N SER A 316 -1.73 6.21 3.73
CA SER A 316 -0.59 6.91 3.15
C SER A 316 -0.29 6.44 1.73
N SER A 317 -0.17 5.13 1.54
CA SER A 317 0.12 4.56 0.22
C SER A 317 -1.05 4.68 -0.77
N PHE A 318 -2.29 4.81 -0.31
CA PHE A 318 -3.43 5.04 -1.19
C PHE A 318 -3.60 6.51 -1.58
N THR A 319 -3.45 7.44 -0.63
CA THR A 319 -3.67 8.87 -0.86
C THR A 319 -2.55 9.55 -1.63
N SER A 320 -1.35 8.94 -1.68
CA SER A 320 -0.26 9.34 -2.59
C SER A 320 -0.57 9.06 -4.07
N ARG A 321 -1.67 8.36 -4.37
CA ARG A 321 -2.06 7.98 -5.74
C ARG A 321 -3.04 8.97 -6.37
N ASP A 322 -2.96 9.04 -7.69
CA ASP A 322 -3.83 9.81 -8.57
C ASP A 322 -5.19 9.13 -8.76
N LEU A 323 -6.25 9.92 -8.60
CA LEU A 323 -7.59 9.58 -9.07
C LEU A 323 -7.96 10.45 -10.26
N THR A 324 -8.52 9.83 -11.30
CA THR A 324 -9.08 10.57 -12.44
C THR A 324 -10.27 11.41 -11.99
N PHE A 325 -11.13 10.84 -11.14
CA PHE A 325 -12.27 11.52 -10.56
C PHE A 325 -12.10 11.59 -9.06
N ASP A 326 -12.02 12.80 -8.53
CA ASP A 326 -11.86 13.06 -7.11
C ASP A 326 -12.96 12.38 -6.27
N GLY A 327 -14.20 12.31 -6.77
CA GLY A 327 -15.32 11.65 -6.10
C GLY A 327 -15.11 10.16 -5.79
N ASP A 328 -14.24 9.47 -6.53
CA ASP A 328 -14.04 8.02 -6.39
C ASP A 328 -13.27 7.63 -5.12
N ILE A 329 -12.70 8.59 -4.39
CA ILE A 329 -11.79 8.35 -3.26
C ILE A 329 -12.35 7.35 -2.23
N LEU A 330 -13.63 7.47 -1.88
CA LEU A 330 -14.27 6.56 -0.94
C LEU A 330 -14.58 5.21 -1.56
N CYS A 331 -15.10 5.19 -2.80
CA CYS A 331 -15.45 3.96 -3.48
C CYS A 331 -14.22 3.07 -3.69
N ALA A 332 -13.11 3.66 -4.14
CA ALA A 332 -11.85 2.97 -4.36
C ALA A 332 -11.22 2.43 -3.06
N PHE A 333 -11.44 3.10 -1.92
CA PHE A 333 -10.88 2.65 -0.63
C PHE A 333 -11.82 1.76 0.20
N THR A 334 -13.13 1.82 -0.03
CA THR A 334 -14.15 1.13 0.80
C THR A 334 -13.96 -0.38 0.82
N GLY A 335 -13.55 -0.98 -0.30
CA GLY A 335 -13.24 -2.40 -0.35
C GLY A 335 -12.20 -2.79 0.70
N ILE A 336 -11.09 -2.04 0.74
CA ILE A 336 -9.94 -2.26 1.63
C ILE A 336 -10.37 -2.13 3.09
N LEU A 337 -11.14 -1.11 3.42
CA LEU A 337 -11.65 -0.95 4.78
C LEU A 337 -12.60 -2.07 5.19
N ASN A 338 -13.46 -2.52 4.26
CA ASN A 338 -14.38 -3.63 4.54
C ASN A 338 -13.64 -4.94 4.83
N SER A 339 -12.49 -5.19 4.19
CA SER A 339 -11.74 -6.43 4.42
C SER A 339 -11.06 -6.48 5.78
N GLN A 340 -10.56 -5.34 6.30
CA GLN A 340 -9.82 -5.29 7.57
C GLN A 340 -10.66 -4.82 8.77
N TYR A 341 -11.71 -4.01 8.55
CA TYR A 341 -12.53 -3.38 9.60
C TYR A 341 -14.03 -3.71 9.50
N GLY A 342 -14.43 -4.49 8.48
CA GLY A 342 -15.84 -4.77 8.20
C GLY A 342 -16.59 -3.51 7.78
N ASN A 343 -17.92 -3.51 7.91
CA ASN A 343 -18.77 -2.38 7.54
C ASN A 343 -18.77 -1.21 8.56
N ARG A 344 -17.94 -1.29 9.61
CA ARG A 344 -17.87 -0.31 10.70
C ARG A 344 -16.79 0.74 10.45
N HIS A 345 -16.90 1.44 9.33
CA HIS A 345 -16.13 2.63 9.01
C HIS A 345 -17.04 3.72 8.46
N ARG A 346 -16.56 4.96 8.47
CA ARG A 346 -17.27 6.14 7.95
C ARG A 346 -16.27 7.07 7.30
N PHE A 347 -16.54 7.47 6.04
CA PHE A 347 -15.70 8.42 5.31
C PHE A 347 -14.20 8.09 5.39
N GLY A 348 -13.84 6.85 5.10
CA GLY A 348 -12.45 6.40 5.13
C GLY A 348 -11.90 6.04 6.52
N LEU A 349 -12.65 6.28 7.61
CA LEU A 349 -12.16 6.17 8.98
C LEU A 349 -12.78 4.96 9.72
N PRO A 350 -11.96 4.02 10.23
CA PRO A 350 -12.45 2.86 10.98
C PRO A 350 -12.99 3.28 12.35
N LEU A 351 -14.23 2.88 12.67
CA LEU A 351 -14.85 3.26 13.95
C LEU A 351 -14.15 2.64 15.16
N LYS A 352 -13.55 1.45 15.00
CA LYS A 352 -12.81 0.78 16.09
C LYS A 352 -11.59 1.58 16.57
N ASP A 353 -11.06 2.46 15.72
CA ASP A 353 -9.79 3.16 15.94
C ASP A 353 -9.92 4.64 15.54
N LEU A 354 -11.13 5.19 15.64
CA LEU A 354 -11.47 6.51 15.10
C LEU A 354 -10.56 7.61 15.65
N SER A 355 -10.24 7.55 16.94
CA SER A 355 -9.38 8.53 17.63
C SER A 355 -8.00 8.64 16.98
N ARG A 356 -7.39 7.51 16.61
CA ARG A 356 -6.12 7.48 15.88
C ARG A 356 -6.32 7.91 14.42
N ALA A 357 -7.37 7.38 13.79
CA ALA A 357 -7.64 7.62 12.38
C ALA A 357 -7.86 9.10 12.03
N LEU A 358 -8.34 9.90 13.01
CA LEU A 358 -8.54 11.35 12.91
C LEU A 358 -7.24 12.17 12.97
N LEU A 359 -6.10 11.57 13.34
CA LEU A 359 -4.80 12.26 13.48
C LEU A 359 -4.03 12.38 12.16
N TRP A 360 -4.75 12.39 11.05
CA TRP A 360 -4.16 12.55 9.73
C TRP A 360 -3.69 13.99 9.50
N THR A 361 -2.66 14.15 8.67
CA THR A 361 -2.13 15.42 8.19
C THR A 361 -1.63 15.25 6.76
N ALA A 362 -1.71 16.31 5.97
CA ALA A 362 -1.11 16.33 4.64
C ALA A 362 0.41 16.29 4.76
N GLU A 363 1.07 15.49 3.93
CA GLU A 363 2.52 15.28 3.99
C GLU A 363 3.31 16.57 3.73
N ASP A 364 2.90 17.33 2.71
CA ASP A 364 3.41 18.64 2.30
C ASP A 364 2.90 19.81 3.15
N ARG A 365 1.95 19.54 4.07
CA ARG A 365 1.21 20.52 4.86
C ARG A 365 0.37 21.49 4.04
N GLU A 366 0.01 21.12 2.81
CA GLU A 366 -0.98 21.82 1.99
C GLU A 366 -2.34 21.12 2.10
N TYR A 367 -3.43 21.90 2.10
CA TYR A 367 -4.78 21.38 2.32
C TYR A 367 -5.75 21.76 1.20
N PRO A 368 -5.48 21.39 -0.06
CA PRO A 368 -6.40 21.65 -1.16
C PRO A 368 -7.67 20.81 -1.01
N ILE A 369 -8.83 21.46 -1.10
CA ILE A 369 -10.14 20.81 -0.96
C ILE A 369 -10.44 19.98 -2.21
N ARG A 370 -10.87 18.74 -2.00
CA ARG A 370 -11.32 17.84 -3.05
C ARG A 370 -12.67 18.30 -3.62
N GLN A 371 -12.75 18.43 -4.95
CA GLN A 371 -13.99 18.80 -5.62
C GLN A 371 -14.78 17.54 -5.99
N SER A 372 -15.96 17.36 -5.43
CA SER A 372 -16.88 16.30 -5.87
C SER A 372 -17.83 16.82 -6.94
N THR A 373 -18.00 16.05 -8.01
CA THR A 373 -18.89 16.36 -9.14
C THR A 373 -20.36 16.02 -8.85
N ASN A 374 -20.65 15.24 -7.80
CA ASN A 374 -21.95 14.59 -7.57
C ASN A 374 -22.70 15.11 -6.32
N ASP A 375 -22.50 16.37 -5.92
CA ASP A 375 -23.00 16.92 -4.64
C ASP A 375 -22.52 16.14 -3.38
N GLU A 376 -21.56 15.21 -3.52
CA GLU A 376 -21.04 14.46 -2.40
C GLU A 376 -20.15 15.36 -1.55
N VAL A 377 -20.65 15.69 -0.36
CA VAL A 377 -19.91 16.47 0.63
C VAL A 377 -19.05 15.52 1.44
N PHE A 378 -17.74 15.53 1.19
CA PHE A 378 -16.79 14.90 2.10
C PHE A 378 -16.68 15.74 3.38
N PRO A 379 -16.70 15.13 4.58
CA PRO A 379 -16.61 15.88 5.82
C PRO A 379 -15.17 16.40 6.05
N SER A 380 -15.03 17.64 6.49
CA SER A 380 -13.74 18.30 6.70
C SER A 380 -12.82 17.64 7.74
N TRP A 381 -13.37 16.77 8.59
CA TRP A 381 -12.61 15.99 9.58
C TRP A 381 -12.06 14.66 9.03
N SER A 382 -12.43 14.29 7.79
CA SER A 382 -11.88 13.11 7.11
C SER A 382 -10.80 13.51 6.12
N TRP A 383 -9.76 12.68 6.03
CA TRP A 383 -8.71 12.81 5.04
C TRP A 383 -9.25 12.77 3.60
N CYS A 384 -10.42 12.17 3.36
CA CYS A 384 -11.04 12.13 2.03
C CYS A 384 -11.41 13.54 1.51
N PHE A 385 -11.58 14.52 2.40
CA PHE A 385 -11.91 15.90 2.05
C PHE A 385 -10.75 16.64 1.39
N ILE A 386 -9.51 16.24 1.67
CA ILE A 386 -8.30 16.89 1.18
C ILE A 386 -7.68 16.07 0.05
N LYS A 387 -7.07 16.77 -0.90
CA LYS A 387 -6.28 16.17 -1.98
C LYS A 387 -4.79 16.19 -1.60
N GLY A 388 -4.08 15.12 -1.95
CA GLY A 388 -2.65 14.95 -1.68
C GLY A 388 -2.35 13.73 -0.82
N SER A 389 -1.07 13.47 -0.61
CA SER A 389 -0.57 12.40 0.25
C SER A 389 -0.89 12.71 1.72
N MET A 390 -1.52 11.74 2.38
CA MET A 390 -1.90 11.83 3.78
C MET A 390 -0.99 10.93 4.59
N ARG A 391 -0.68 11.35 5.81
CA ARG A 391 -0.02 10.51 6.81
C ARG A 391 -0.63 10.76 8.16
N HIS A 392 -0.38 9.87 9.10
CA HIS A 392 -0.75 10.10 10.50
C HIS A 392 0.49 10.59 11.25
N ASP A 393 0.41 11.76 11.88
CA ASP A 393 1.54 12.30 12.65
C ASP A 393 1.57 11.64 14.03
N ILE A 394 2.11 10.43 14.06
CA ILE A 394 2.21 9.58 15.25
C ILE A 394 3.59 9.79 15.92
N ARG A 395 4.30 10.90 15.64
CA ARG A 395 5.63 11.15 16.21
C ARG A 395 5.60 11.10 17.74
N GLY A 396 6.26 10.09 18.31
CA GLY A 396 6.34 9.84 19.76
C GLY A 396 5.23 8.98 20.33
N PHE A 397 4.28 8.52 19.50
CA PHE A 397 3.34 7.46 19.82
C PHE A 397 3.92 6.16 19.24
N ASP A 398 4.29 5.23 20.09
CA ASP A 398 4.51 3.85 19.65
C ASP A 398 3.12 3.23 19.45
N GLU A 399 2.87 2.54 18.33
CA GLU A 399 1.60 1.83 18.05
C GLU A 399 1.25 0.87 19.20
N ASP A 400 2.27 0.41 19.93
CA ASP A 400 2.15 -0.49 21.07
C ASP A 400 1.93 0.23 22.42
N HIS A 401 2.07 1.56 22.52
CA HIS A 401 2.14 2.23 23.83
C HIS A 401 1.31 3.51 23.98
N GLY A 402 0.83 4.12 22.91
CA GLY A 402 0.07 5.37 22.99
C GLY A 402 -1.43 5.22 23.34
N PHE A 403 -2.02 6.21 24.01
CA PHE A 403 -3.48 6.35 24.16
C PHE A 403 -3.97 7.70 23.61
N THR A 404 -4.95 7.66 22.70
CA THR A 404 -5.60 8.86 22.14
C THR A 404 -7.05 8.92 22.60
N LYS A 405 -7.48 10.10 23.05
CA LYS A 405 -8.87 10.38 23.42
C LYS A 405 -9.39 11.57 22.60
N PRO A 406 -10.53 11.45 21.90
CA PRO A 406 -11.16 12.60 21.30
C PRO A 406 -11.72 13.52 22.41
N LEU A 407 -11.56 14.83 22.22
CA LEU A 407 -12.19 15.82 23.10
C LEU A 407 -13.71 15.88 22.92
N ALA A 408 -14.19 15.39 21.78
CA ALA A 408 -15.60 15.40 21.43
C ALA A 408 -16.22 14.01 21.49
N THR A 409 -17.55 13.99 21.63
CA THR A 409 -18.31 12.74 21.61
C THR A 409 -18.82 12.44 20.21
N PHE A 410 -18.59 11.22 19.73
CA PHE A 410 -19.05 10.78 18.41
C PHE A 410 -20.26 9.86 18.54
N ALA A 411 -21.23 10.04 17.65
CA ALA A 411 -22.39 9.15 17.55
C ALA A 411 -22.82 8.97 16.09
N PHE A 412 -23.46 7.84 15.79
CA PHE A 412 -23.94 7.53 14.44
C PHE A 412 -25.34 6.94 14.47
N SER A 413 -26.13 7.24 13.43
CA SER A 413 -27.47 6.68 13.27
C SER A 413 -27.40 5.17 13.06
N VAL A 414 -28.20 4.45 13.83
CA VAL A 414 -28.44 3.01 13.63
C VAL A 414 -29.42 2.83 12.46
N ALA A 415 -29.45 1.64 11.86
CA ALA A 415 -30.22 1.32 10.65
C ALA A 415 -31.74 1.60 10.77
N ASP A 416 -32.30 1.59 11.99
CA ASP A 416 -33.70 1.92 12.27
C ASP A 416 -34.00 3.43 12.30
N LYS A 417 -32.95 4.27 12.27
CA LYS A 417 -32.99 5.75 12.24
C LYS A 417 -33.73 6.40 13.42
N SER A 418 -34.05 5.63 14.46
CA SER A 418 -34.70 6.11 15.69
C SER A 418 -33.75 6.18 16.88
N SER A 419 -32.53 5.68 16.72
CA SER A 419 -31.53 5.60 17.78
C SER A 419 -30.14 5.97 17.27
N LEU A 420 -29.32 6.51 18.17
CA LEU A 420 -27.90 6.79 17.92
C LEU A 420 -27.05 5.81 18.72
N ASP A 421 -26.08 5.20 18.04
CA ASP A 421 -25.02 4.42 18.68
C ASP A 421 -23.86 5.36 19.00
N LEU A 422 -23.52 5.44 20.28
CA LEU A 422 -22.46 6.31 20.77
C LEU A 422 -21.12 5.57 20.66
N LEU A 423 -20.12 6.23 20.11
CA LEU A 423 -18.80 5.62 20.00
C LEU A 423 -18.09 5.67 21.36
N GLN A 424 -17.90 4.49 21.94
CA GLN A 424 -17.11 4.31 23.16
C GLN A 424 -15.62 4.39 22.87
N ASN A 425 -14.87 5.01 23.78
CA ASN A 425 -13.42 5.06 23.73
C ASN A 425 -12.86 3.65 23.86
N GLN A 426 -12.14 3.19 22.84
CA GLN A 426 -11.49 1.89 22.87
C GLN A 426 -10.10 2.01 23.51
N SER A 427 -9.72 1.00 24.28
CA SER A 427 -8.36 0.81 24.78
C SER A 427 -7.77 -0.36 24.00
N ASN A 428 -7.28 -0.08 22.80
CA ASN A 428 -6.93 -1.14 21.83
C ASN A 428 -5.67 -1.93 22.23
N HIS A 429 -4.88 -1.40 23.17
CA HIS A 429 -3.68 -2.07 23.65
C HIS A 429 -3.87 -2.70 25.05
N SER A 430 -3.28 -3.89 25.25
CA SER A 430 -3.38 -4.65 26.50
C SER A 430 -2.87 -3.88 27.72
N LEU A 431 -1.93 -2.95 27.53
CA LEU A 431 -1.40 -2.08 28.58
C LEU A 431 -2.48 -1.19 29.24
N TRP A 432 -3.52 -0.84 28.48
CA TRP A 432 -4.58 0.07 28.93
C TRP A 432 -5.80 -0.65 29.48
N SER A 433 -5.69 -1.94 29.79
CA SER A 433 -6.79 -2.77 30.30
C SER A 433 -6.30 -3.76 31.36
N LYS A 434 -7.22 -4.20 32.23
CA LYS A 434 -6.94 -5.27 33.20
C LYS A 434 -6.71 -6.59 32.47
N GLY A 435 -5.54 -7.19 32.67
CA GLY A 435 -5.21 -8.54 32.20
C GLY A 435 -5.93 -9.62 33.02
N LYS A 436 -5.64 -10.89 32.72
CA LYS A 436 -6.25 -12.05 33.39
C LYS A 436 -5.98 -12.09 34.90
N ASN A 437 -4.92 -11.42 35.36
CA ASN A 437 -4.54 -11.28 36.77
C ASN A 437 -5.29 -10.14 37.50
N GLY A 438 -6.17 -9.39 36.81
CA GLY A 438 -6.93 -8.28 37.38
C GLY A 438 -6.15 -6.96 37.53
N LEU A 439 -4.88 -6.94 37.12
CA LEU A 439 -4.02 -5.76 37.11
C LEU A 439 -3.93 -5.19 35.69
N TRP A 440 -3.72 -3.88 35.59
CA TRP A 440 -3.48 -3.23 34.30
C TRP A 440 -2.09 -3.62 33.77
N GLY A 441 -2.02 -4.07 32.51
CA GLY A 441 -0.80 -4.27 31.70
C GLY A 441 0.45 -4.81 32.41
N GLU A 442 0.80 -6.07 32.20
CA GLU A 442 2.16 -6.56 32.51
C GLU A 442 3.16 -5.85 31.57
N SER A 443 4.11 -5.07 32.11
CA SER A 443 5.22 -4.53 31.30
C SER A 443 6.21 -5.65 31.04
N HIS A 444 6.50 -5.94 29.76
CA HIS A 444 7.59 -6.83 29.36
C HIS A 444 8.97 -6.20 29.61
N GLY A 445 9.25 -5.77 30.86
CA GLY A 445 10.58 -5.38 31.32
C GLY A 445 11.12 -4.04 30.83
N ARG A 446 10.29 -3.11 30.33
CA ARG A 446 10.74 -1.76 29.87
C ARG A 446 10.29 -0.65 30.84
N PRO A 447 11.22 -0.01 31.59
CA PRO A 447 10.88 0.94 32.67
C PRO A 447 10.16 2.23 32.24
N TRP A 448 10.33 2.70 31.00
CA TRP A 448 9.70 3.96 30.56
C TRP A 448 8.19 3.81 30.31
N ILE A 449 7.74 2.63 29.88
CA ILE A 449 6.32 2.30 29.69
C ILE A 449 5.56 2.41 31.01
N ASP A 450 6.19 2.07 32.14
CA ASP A 450 5.53 2.11 33.45
C ASP A 450 5.24 3.53 33.94
N ASN A 451 5.96 4.55 33.44
CA ASN A 451 5.64 5.95 33.72
C ASN A 451 4.47 6.44 32.86
N GLU A 452 4.43 6.11 31.57
CA GLU A 452 3.32 6.51 30.68
C GLU A 452 1.98 5.90 31.11
N LYS A 453 1.99 4.64 31.58
CA LYS A 453 0.84 3.97 32.19
C LYS A 453 0.19 4.77 33.33
N ARG A 454 0.99 5.50 34.10
CA ARG A 454 0.52 6.28 35.26
C ARG A 454 0.05 7.67 34.84
N ILE A 455 0.71 8.28 33.87
CA ILE A 455 0.42 9.65 33.46
C ILE A 455 -0.94 9.76 32.78
N ALA A 456 -1.26 8.89 31.83
CA ALA A 456 -2.48 9.03 31.03
C ALA A 456 -3.79 8.99 31.86
N PRO A 457 -4.00 8.04 32.78
CA PRO A 457 -5.19 8.03 33.64
C PRO A 457 -5.27 9.26 34.57
N LEU A 458 -4.12 9.71 35.09
CA LEU A 458 -4.05 10.91 35.92
C LEU A 458 -4.42 12.17 35.14
N VAL A 459 -3.97 12.30 33.90
CA VAL A 459 -4.32 13.42 33.01
C VAL A 459 -5.83 13.46 32.77
N ILE A 460 -6.48 12.32 32.51
CA ILE A 460 -7.94 12.24 32.36
C ILE A 460 -8.64 12.67 33.65
N ALA A 461 -8.22 12.15 34.80
CA ALA A 461 -8.81 12.51 36.08
C ALA A 461 -8.64 14.01 36.40
N MET A 462 -7.50 14.60 36.04
CA MET A 462 -7.26 16.04 36.18
C MET A 462 -8.17 16.86 35.28
N ALA A 463 -8.29 16.49 34.00
CA ALA A 463 -9.17 17.16 33.05
C ALA A 463 -10.64 17.08 33.52
N TRP A 464 -11.06 15.90 33.98
CA TRP A 464 -12.39 15.68 34.54
C TRP A 464 -12.66 16.61 35.73
N ARG A 465 -11.73 16.66 36.69
CA ARG A 465 -11.83 17.51 37.88
C ARG A 465 -11.86 19.00 37.53
N LYS A 466 -11.13 19.41 36.49
CA LYS A 466 -11.11 20.79 36.02
C LYS A 466 -12.35 21.18 35.21
N GLY A 467 -13.30 20.26 35.04
CA GLY A 467 -14.54 20.50 34.30
C GLY A 467 -14.35 20.49 32.78
N CYS A 468 -13.24 19.91 32.30
CA CYS A 468 -12.99 19.78 30.86
C CYS A 468 -13.79 18.63 30.23
N LEU A 469 -14.36 17.73 31.05
CA LEU A 469 -15.11 16.55 30.61
C LEU A 469 -16.52 16.58 31.23
N HIS A 470 -17.51 16.07 30.50
CA HIS A 470 -18.94 16.29 30.77
C HIS A 470 -19.55 15.32 31.80
N GLY A 471 -18.85 14.25 32.14
CA GLY A 471 -19.30 13.26 33.12
C GLY A 471 -19.38 13.83 34.54
N ALA A 472 -20.21 13.25 35.39
CA ALA A 472 -20.29 13.65 36.79
C ALA A 472 -19.04 13.18 37.55
N LEU A 473 -18.24 14.10 38.09
CA LEU A 473 -17.02 13.77 38.82
C LEU A 473 -17.33 12.91 40.06
N PRO A 474 -16.75 11.70 40.18
CA PRO A 474 -16.92 10.86 41.35
C PRO A 474 -16.38 11.53 42.62
N ASP A 475 -17.07 11.34 43.74
CA ASP A 475 -16.71 11.95 45.02
C ASP A 475 -15.30 11.57 45.48
N GLU A 476 -14.84 10.38 45.11
CA GLU A 476 -13.53 9.85 45.46
C GLU A 476 -12.37 10.60 44.75
N LEU A 477 -12.65 11.30 43.65
CA LEU A 477 -11.64 12.07 42.88
C LEU A 477 -11.59 13.56 43.27
N ARG A 478 -12.39 13.99 44.25
CA ARG A 478 -12.45 15.38 44.76
C ARG A 478 -11.13 15.81 45.45
N PRO A 479 -10.82 17.12 45.49
CA PRO A 479 -9.50 17.63 45.90
C PRO A 479 -9.14 17.29 47.36
N GLY A 480 -7.88 16.87 47.57
CA GLY A 480 -7.32 16.56 48.90
C GLY A 480 -6.33 15.37 48.95
N SER A 481 -6.21 14.62 47.86
CA SER A 481 -5.44 13.35 47.81
C SER A 481 -4.08 13.49 47.09
N SER A 482 -3.12 12.63 47.43
CA SER A 482 -1.83 12.51 46.73
C SER A 482 -2.00 11.84 45.35
N TRP A 483 -1.01 11.97 44.46
CA TRP A 483 -1.02 11.28 43.15
C TRP A 483 -1.16 9.77 43.29
N GLN A 484 -0.51 9.17 44.30
CA GLN A 484 -0.63 7.74 44.58
C GLN A 484 -2.06 7.33 44.92
N ALA A 485 -2.78 8.13 45.70
CA ALA A 485 -4.17 7.85 46.03
C ALA A 485 -5.08 7.94 44.80
N TYR A 486 -4.79 8.86 43.86
CA TYR A 486 -5.49 8.89 42.58
C TYR A 486 -5.23 7.63 41.76
N GLU A 487 -3.97 7.19 41.65
CA GLU A 487 -3.62 5.94 40.97
C GLU A 487 -4.39 4.75 41.57
N ASP A 488 -4.35 4.57 42.89
CA ASP A 488 -4.99 3.45 43.58
C ASP A 488 -6.51 3.40 43.33
N ILE A 489 -7.17 4.57 43.38
CA ILE A 489 -8.60 4.69 43.09
C ILE A 489 -8.88 4.32 41.62
N ILE A 490 -8.09 4.88 40.70
CA ILE A 490 -8.31 4.71 39.26
C ILE A 490 -8.13 3.24 38.85
N PHE A 491 -7.00 2.64 39.22
CA PHE A 491 -6.69 1.25 38.85
C PHE A 491 -7.61 0.24 39.54
N SER A 492 -8.16 0.58 40.70
CA SER A 492 -9.17 -0.23 41.37
C SER A 492 -10.51 -0.18 40.65
N LYS A 493 -11.04 1.03 40.39
CA LYS A 493 -12.41 1.26 39.95
C LYS A 493 -12.64 0.96 38.46
N TRP A 494 -11.72 1.35 37.57
CA TRP A 494 -11.91 1.18 36.13
C TRP A 494 -11.17 -0.04 35.56
N PRO A 495 -11.82 -0.82 34.67
CA PRO A 495 -11.21 -1.99 34.06
C PRO A 495 -10.28 -1.65 32.88
N SER A 496 -10.39 -0.44 32.31
CA SER A 496 -9.54 0.03 31.23
C SER A 496 -9.54 1.56 31.14
N LEU A 497 -8.57 2.11 30.39
CA LEU A 497 -8.45 3.55 30.18
C LEU A 497 -9.61 4.12 29.36
N GLY A 498 -10.09 3.35 28.39
CA GLY A 498 -11.29 3.66 27.62
C GLY A 498 -12.53 3.74 28.49
N ARG A 499 -12.68 2.87 29.51
CA ARG A 499 -13.80 2.96 30.47
C ARG A 499 -13.70 4.17 31.40
N LEU A 500 -12.51 4.49 31.88
CA LEU A 500 -12.29 5.75 32.62
C LEU A 500 -12.66 6.97 31.76
N SER A 501 -12.23 6.95 30.50
CA SER A 501 -12.52 8.00 29.52
C SER A 501 -14.02 8.13 29.24
N ASP A 502 -14.70 7.02 29.00
CA ASP A 502 -16.15 6.97 28.77
C ASP A 502 -16.92 7.55 29.95
N ASP A 503 -16.64 7.11 31.17
CA ASP A 503 -17.28 7.65 32.39
C ASP A 503 -17.00 9.14 32.56
N ALA A 504 -15.78 9.57 32.26
CA ALA A 504 -15.39 10.97 32.32
C ALA A 504 -16.13 11.84 31.29
N ASP A 505 -16.49 11.30 30.14
CA ASP A 505 -17.36 11.93 29.13
C ASP A 505 -18.87 11.71 29.42
N GLY A 506 -19.19 10.92 30.44
CA GLY A 506 -20.55 10.51 30.81
C GLY A 506 -21.20 9.53 29.82
N ILE A 507 -20.39 8.79 29.08
CA ILE A 507 -20.80 7.78 28.10
C ILE A 507 -21.17 6.50 28.84
N ALA A 508 -22.46 6.20 28.94
CA ALA A 508 -22.91 4.92 29.49
C ALA A 508 -22.81 3.80 28.43
N PRO A 509 -22.54 2.54 28.83
CA PRO A 509 -22.54 1.43 27.89
C PRO A 509 -23.95 1.20 27.29
N GLY A 510 -24.11 1.34 25.98
CA GLY A 510 -25.34 0.98 25.24
C GLY A 510 -25.92 2.11 24.38
N THR A 511 -27.06 1.82 23.74
CA THR A 511 -27.78 2.76 22.87
C THR A 511 -28.49 3.83 23.71
N ILE A 512 -28.31 5.10 23.35
CA ILE A 512 -28.93 6.22 24.07
C ILE A 512 -30.32 6.49 23.51
N THR A 513 -31.34 6.52 24.37
CA THR A 513 -32.73 6.87 23.99
C THR A 513 -32.86 8.35 23.61
N ALA A 514 -33.81 8.69 22.73
CA ALA A 514 -34.05 10.03 22.20
C ALA A 514 -33.98 11.18 23.23
N HIS A 515 -34.54 11.02 24.42
CA HIS A 515 -34.56 12.04 25.48
C HIS A 515 -33.15 12.46 25.97
N HIS A 516 -32.19 11.55 25.97
CA HIS A 516 -30.80 11.84 26.36
C HIS A 516 -29.95 12.40 25.21
N LEU A 517 -30.43 12.28 23.97
CA LEU A 517 -29.76 12.80 22.77
C LEU A 517 -29.91 14.32 22.66
N ASP A 518 -31.09 14.86 22.94
CA ASP A 518 -31.37 16.31 22.85
C ASP A 518 -30.53 17.16 23.83
N ASN A 519 -30.06 16.55 24.93
CA ASN A 519 -29.18 17.19 25.91
C ASN A 519 -27.70 17.14 25.51
N ARG A 520 -27.30 16.24 24.60
CA ARG A 520 -25.90 16.05 24.20
C ARG A 520 -25.62 16.57 22.80
N PHE A 521 -26.52 16.36 21.85
CA PHE A 521 -26.41 16.80 20.47
C PHE A 521 -27.52 17.81 20.17
N PRO A 522 -27.23 18.91 19.45
CA PRO A 522 -28.28 19.84 19.05
C PRO A 522 -29.38 19.11 18.25
N PRO A 523 -30.68 19.37 18.51
CA PRO A 523 -31.78 18.68 17.84
C PRO A 523 -31.75 18.79 16.30
N ALA A 524 -31.19 19.88 15.77
CA ALA A 524 -30.99 20.07 14.34
C ALA A 524 -29.99 19.06 13.76
N THR A 525 -28.91 18.76 14.47
CA THR A 525 -27.88 17.80 14.04
C THR A 525 -28.46 16.39 14.03
N VAL A 526 -29.19 16.00 15.08
CA VAL A 526 -29.87 14.69 15.16
C VAL A 526 -30.82 14.46 13.98
N ARG A 527 -31.60 15.48 13.58
CA ARG A 527 -32.48 15.41 12.40
C ARG A 527 -31.71 15.23 11.09
N LEU A 528 -30.55 15.87 10.95
CA LEU A 528 -29.71 15.75 9.75
C LEU A 528 -29.07 14.37 9.60
N ALA A 529 -28.77 13.67 10.70
CA ALA A 529 -28.24 12.29 10.66
C ALA A 529 -29.28 11.23 10.30
N ALA A 530 -30.58 11.52 10.45
CA ALA A 530 -31.67 10.62 10.06
C ALA A 530 -31.97 10.63 8.54
N ILE A 531 -31.40 11.58 7.78
CA ILE A 531 -31.62 11.70 6.33
C ILE A 531 -30.74 10.67 5.60
N PRO A 532 -31.32 9.81 4.73
CA PRO A 532 -30.54 8.85 3.95
C PRO A 532 -29.66 9.56 2.91
N SER A 533 -28.35 9.33 2.99
CA SER A 533 -27.36 9.61 1.94
C SER A 533 -26.56 8.34 1.65
N CYS A 534 -26.02 8.20 0.43
CA CYS A 534 -25.18 7.06 0.02
C CYS A 534 -24.01 6.79 0.99
N HIS A 535 -23.58 7.81 1.73
CA HIS A 535 -22.64 7.71 2.82
C HIS A 535 -23.28 8.31 4.09
N THR A 536 -23.65 7.46 5.05
CA THR A 536 -24.36 7.84 6.29
C THR A 536 -23.65 8.95 7.07
N ARG A 537 -24.38 10.01 7.41
CA ARG A 537 -23.91 11.16 8.19
C ARG A 537 -23.57 10.77 9.64
N SER A 538 -22.51 11.35 10.19
CA SER A 538 -22.08 11.18 11.58
C SER A 538 -22.37 12.45 12.40
N LEU A 539 -22.59 12.31 13.70
CA LEU A 539 -22.87 13.41 14.63
C LEU A 539 -21.66 13.68 15.53
N PHE A 540 -21.48 14.96 15.87
CA PHE A 540 -20.43 15.47 16.74
C PHE A 540 -21.05 16.51 17.69
N ALA A 541 -20.61 16.49 18.95
CA ALA A 541 -20.94 17.49 19.97
C ALA A 541 -19.73 17.79 20.85
#